data_AF-A0AAU9RVR0-F1
#
_entry.id   AF-A0AAU9RVR0-F1
#
_cell.length_a   1.000
_cell.length_b   1.000
_cell.length_c   1.000
_cell.angle_alpha   90.00
_cell.angle_beta   90.00
_cell.angle_gamma   90.00
#
_symmetry.space_group_name_H-M   'P 1'
#
loop_
_entity.id
_entity.type
_entity.pdbx_description
1 polymer ?
#
loop_
_entity_poly.entity_id
_entity_poly.type
_entity_poly.pdbx_seq_one_letter_code
_entity_poly.pdbx_strand_id
1 'polypeptide(L)' 'MSEEYAIHHLMSEKSDIFSYGVMLLEIITGIRNLDYCNIHRGDSLLDYVWTQWNECNALD' A
#
# COMPACT_ATOMS: atom_id res chain seq x y z
N MET A 1 -6.01 0.10 -2.13
CA MET A 1 -6.57 0.96 -3.20
C MET A 1 -6.74 2.37 -2.67
N SER A 2 -6.82 3.39 -3.53
CA SER A 2 -7.11 4.76 -3.08
C SER A 2 -8.52 4.82 -2.48
N GLU A 3 -8.66 5.47 -1.32
CA GLU A 3 -9.95 5.62 -0.63
C GLU A 3 -10.98 6.35 -1.50
N GLU A 4 -10.56 7.34 -2.28
CA GLU A 4 -11.44 8.13 -3.14
C GLU A 4 -12.08 7.28 -4.26
N TYR A 5 -11.33 6.32 -4.79
CA TYR A 5 -11.84 5.37 -5.77
C TYR A 5 -12.76 4.33 -5.11
N ALA A 6 -12.38 3.83 -3.94
CA ALA A 6 -13.12 2.80 -3.23
C ALA A 6 -14.48 3.28 -2.69
N ILE A 7 -14.54 4.53 -2.21
CA ILE A 7 -15.73 5.09 -1.55
C ILE A 7 -16.61 5.87 -2.54
N HIS A 8 -16.01 6.63 -3.45
CA HIS A 8 -16.76 7.53 -4.34
C HIS A 8 -16.84 7.05 -5.79
N HIS A 9 -16.22 5.92 -6.14
CA HIS A 9 -16.12 5.42 -7.51
C HIS A 9 -15.55 6.45 -8.49
N LEU A 10 -14.74 7.39 -7.99
CA LEU A 10 -14.12 8.44 -8.77
C LEU A 10 -12.75 7.97 -9.25
N MET A 11 -12.59 7.89 -10.58
CA MET A 11 -11.28 7.75 -11.20
C MET A 11 -10.67 9.13 -11.42
N SER A 12 -9.42 9.29 -10.98
CA SER A 12 -8.66 10.53 -11.08
C SER A 12 -7.18 10.21 -11.31
N GLU A 13 -6.44 11.16 -11.87
CA GLU A 13 -4.97 11.07 -11.94
C GLU A 13 -4.36 10.81 -10.55
N LYS A 14 -4.96 11.36 -9.48
CA LYS A 14 -4.53 11.12 -8.10
C LYS A 14 -4.71 9.67 -7.65
N SER A 15 -5.83 9.03 -8.01
CA SER A 15 -6.09 7.63 -7.66
C SER A 15 -5.15 6.69 -8.40
N ASP A 16 -4.78 7.07 -9.64
CA ASP A 16 -3.84 6.31 -10.47
C ASP A 16 -2.41 6.41 -9.93
N ILE A 17 -1.97 7.62 -9.55
CA ILE A 17 -0.65 7.85 -8.90
C ILE A 17 -0.56 7.06 -7.59
N PHE A 18 -1.61 7.09 -6.77
CA PHE A 18 -1.65 6.34 -5.51
C PHE A 18 -1.54 4.83 -5.77
N SER A 19 -2.33 4.30 -6.71
CA SER A 19 -2.34 2.87 -7.03
C SER A 19 -0.99 2.41 -7.62
N TYR A 20 -0.35 3.25 -8.44
CA TYR A 20 1.00 2.99 -8.93
C TYR A 20 2.03 2.94 -7.80
N GLY A 21 1.92 3.84 -6.80
CA GLY A 21 2.75 3.80 -5.60
C GLY A 21 2.61 2.49 -4.83
N VAL A 22 1.38 2.02 -4.62
CA VAL A 22 1.13 0.71 -3.98
C VAL A 22 1.74 -0.44 -4.80
N MET A 23 1.60 -0.42 -6.13
CA MET A 23 2.20 -1.43 -7.02
C MET A 23 3.73 -1.49 -6.88
N LEU A 24 4.40 -0.34 -6.80
CA LEU A 24 5.86 -0.30 -6.57
C LEU A 24 6.24 -0.94 -5.24
N LEU A 25 5.47 -0.68 -4.17
CA LEU A 25 5.71 -1.29 -2.87
C LEU A 25 5.51 -2.81 -2.91
N GLU A 26 4.51 -3.31 -3.65
CA GLU A 26 4.33 -4.75 -3.87
C GLU A 26 5.53 -5.38 -4.60
N ILE A 27 6.10 -4.68 -5.59
CA ILE A 27 7.28 -5.15 -6.33
C ILE A 27 8.52 -5.19 -5.44
N ILE A 28 8.77 -4.13 -4.66
CA ILE A 28 9.96 -4.00 -3.81
C ILE A 28 9.90 -5.00 -2.65
N THR A 29 8.74 -5.13 -2.00
CA THR A 29 8.57 -6.03 -0.84
C THR A 29 8.34 -7.48 -1.24
N GLY A 30 7.85 -7.73 -2.48
CA GLY A 30 7.37 -9.04 -2.92
C GLY A 30 6.05 -9.48 -2.27
N ILE A 31 5.40 -8.59 -1.52
CA ILE A 31 4.16 -8.88 -0.78
C ILE A 31 2.98 -8.29 -1.53
N ARG A 32 1.97 -9.13 -1.81
CA ARG A 32 0.70 -8.65 -2.38
C ARG A 32 -0.11 -7.91 -1.31
N ASN A 33 -0.64 -6.74 -1.63
CA ASN A 33 -1.42 -5.90 -0.72
C ASN A 33 -2.63 -6.67 -0.12
N LEU A 34 -3.29 -7.48 -0.94
CA LEU A 34 -4.43 -8.31 -0.52
C LEU A 34 -4.04 -9.41 0.49
N ASP A 35 -2.86 -10.02 0.28
CA ASP A 35 -2.37 -11.07 1.17
C ASP A 35 -1.97 -10.47 2.52
N TYR A 36 -1.35 -9.29 2.53
CA TYR A 36 -0.98 -8.60 3.77
C TYR A 36 -2.21 -8.29 4.63
N CYS A 37 -3.26 -7.72 4.02
CA CYS A 37 -4.51 -7.39 4.70
C CYS A 37 -5.19 -8.62 5.33
N ASN A 38 -5.16 -9.77 4.64
CA ASN A 38 -5.72 -11.03 5.13
C ASN A 38 -4.91 -11.62 6.30
N ILE A 39 -3.58 -11.51 6.27
CA ILE A 39 -2.69 -12.09 7.29
C ILE A 39 -2.67 -11.23 8.55
N HIS A 40 -2.71 -9.90 8.41
CA HIS A 40 -2.55 -8.93 9.50
C HIS A 40 -3.88 -8.32 9.99
N ARG A 41 -5.01 -9.03 9.81
CA ARG A 41 -6.32 -8.66 10.36
C ARG A 41 -6.77 -7.21 10.03
N GLY A 42 -6.46 -6.73 8.82
CA GLY A 42 -6.89 -5.40 8.38
C GLY A 42 -5.80 -4.32 8.39
N ASP A 43 -4.58 -4.64 8.82
CA ASP A 43 -3.45 -3.72 8.59
C ASP A 43 -3.12 -3.64 7.10
N SER A 44 -2.89 -2.43 6.60
CA SER A 44 -2.55 -2.23 5.21
C SER A 44 -1.05 -2.47 4.97
N LEU A 45 -0.68 -2.91 3.75
CA LEU A 45 0.72 -2.96 3.34
C LEU A 45 1.41 -1.60 3.50
N LEU A 46 0.66 -0.50 3.38
CA LEU A 46 1.17 0.84 3.59
C LEU A 46 1.58 1.08 5.04
N ASP A 47 0.78 0.65 6.03
CA ASP A 47 1.12 0.79 7.45
C ASP A 47 2.40 0.03 7.80
N TYR A 48 2.57 -1.17 7.22
CA TYR A 48 3.79 -1.95 7.34
C TYR A 48 5.01 -1.20 6.81
N VAL A 49 4.96 -0.80 5.54
CA VAL A 49 6.06 -0.09 4.88
C VAL A 49 6.37 1.21 5.61
N TRP A 50 5.34 1.94 6.06
CA TRP A 50 5.48 3.18 6.81
C TRP A 50 6.17 2.95 8.15
N THR A 51 5.80 1.90 8.87
CA THR A 51 6.45 1.52 10.13
C THR A 51 7.92 1.14 9.89
N GLN A 52 8.20 0.29 8.90
CA GLN A 52 9.57 -0.10 8.55
C GLN A 52 10.44 1.08 8.11
N TRP A 53 9.84 2.03 7.38
CA TRP A 53 10.51 3.27 6.99
C TRP A 53 10.87 4.14 8.20
N ASN A 54 9.95 4.33 9.14
CA ASN A 54 10.18 5.13 10.35
C ASN A 54 11.14 4.45 11.34
N GLU A 55 11.19 3.13 11.36
CA GLU A 55 12.09 2.35 12.20
C GLU A 55 13.52 2.24 11.62
N CYS A 56 13.82 2.90 10.49
CA CYS A 56 15.10 2.83 9.78
C CYS A 56 15.52 1.41 9.33
N ASN A 57 14.59 0.46 9.31
CA ASN A 57 14.86 -0.93 8.88
C ASN A 57 14.84 -1.09 7.35
N ALA A 58 14.68 0.00 6.59
CA ALA A 58 14.52 -0.03 5.14
C ALA A 58 15.83 -0.35 4.37
N LEU A 59 16.98 -0.45 5.04
CA LEU A 59 18.32 -0.51 4.40
C LEU A 59 19.29 -1.55 5.01
N ASP A 60 18.84 -2.46 5.87
CA ASP A 60 19.68 -3.58 6.35
C ASP A 60 19.49 -4.86 5.52
#